data_AF-A0A388Q6G2-F1
#
_entry.id   AF-A0A388Q6G2-F1
#
_cell.length_a   1.000
_cell.length_b   1.000
_cell.length_c   1.000
_cell.angle_alpha   90.00
_cell.angle_beta   90.00
_cell.angle_gamma   90.00
#
_symmetry.space_group_name_H-M   'P 1'
#
loop_
_entity.id
_entity.type
_entity.pdbx_description
1 polymer ?
#
loop_
_entity_poly.entity_id
_entity_poly.type
_entity_poly.pdbx_seq_one_letter_code
_entity_poly.pdbx_strand_id
1 'polypeptide(L)'
;MLLAATLCLTQLFAKKVTFTVDMTGQTTKSALGIHVMGDFQAAAGFGADWTPNTCLMMQDAVDTNLYHFTVDVPAFLKYEYKYINGDQSYEVEVIPLESQVGYNFDDNRWIFIDSLSADTTKLPSLVFGANAPLGLNMIRFWLT
;
A
#
# COMPACT_ATOMS: atom_id res chain seq x y z
N MET A 1 8.44 35.19 32.15
CA MET A 1 8.89 33.98 31.44
C MET A 1 7.68 33.12 31.16
N LEU A 2 7.09 33.25 29.97
CA LEU A 2 6.02 32.37 29.52
C LEU A 2 6.72 31.12 28.96
N LEU A 3 6.54 29.99 29.62
CA LEU A 3 7.09 28.71 29.19
C LEU A 3 6.35 28.32 27.91
N ALA A 4 6.97 28.54 26.74
CA ALA A 4 6.51 27.95 25.51
C ALA A 4 6.73 26.44 25.61
N ALA A 5 5.68 25.70 25.91
CA ALA A 5 5.69 24.25 25.75
C ALA A 5 5.77 23.98 24.25
N THR A 6 6.99 23.85 23.74
CA THR A 6 7.23 23.31 22.41
C THR A 6 6.69 21.89 22.45
N LEU A 7 5.52 21.67 21.83
CA LEU A 7 5.05 20.35 21.50
C LEU A 7 6.11 19.76 20.56
N CYS A 8 7.04 19.00 21.12
CA CYS A 8 7.94 18.17 20.34
C CYS A 8 7.06 17.08 19.74
N LEU A 9 6.43 17.40 18.60
CA LEU A 9 5.90 16.39 17.69
C LEU A 9 7.10 15.50 17.38
N THR A 10 7.16 14.36 18.05
CA THR A 10 8.06 13.29 17.68
C THR A 10 7.72 12.97 16.23
N GLN A 11 8.50 13.50 15.27
CA GLN A 11 8.52 12.96 13.93
C GLN A 11 8.99 11.52 14.11
N LEU A 12 8.04 10.58 14.22
CA LEU A 12 8.29 9.19 13.88
C LEU A 12 8.91 9.25 12.49
N PHE A 13 10.21 8.95 12.38
CA PHE A 13 10.95 9.24 11.17
C PHE A 13 10.26 8.54 9.99
N ALA A 14 10.06 9.29 8.92
CA ALA A 14 9.40 8.77 7.73
C ALA A 14 10.34 7.81 7.00
N LYS A 15 9.82 6.64 6.65
CA LYS A 15 10.45 5.62 5.81
C LYS A 15 9.82 5.67 4.43
N LYS A 16 10.64 5.63 3.38
CA LYS A 16 10.16 5.55 2.01
C LYS A 16 9.71 4.13 1.68
N VAL A 17 8.48 4.00 1.20
CA VAL A 17 7.86 2.72 0.80
C VAL A 17 7.35 2.84 -0.63
N THR A 18 7.67 1.84 -1.47
CA THR A 18 7.12 1.72 -2.83
C THR A 18 6.13 0.57 -2.88
N PHE A 19 4.86 0.91 -3.03
CA PHE A 19 3.79 -0.02 -3.40
C PHE A 19 3.92 -0.37 -4.88
N THR A 20 3.76 -1.65 -5.23
CA THR A 20 3.80 -2.11 -6.62
C THR A 20 2.73 -3.17 -6.85
N VAL A 21 1.94 -3.00 -7.91
CA VAL A 21 0.96 -3.99 -8.35
C VAL A 21 1.25 -4.42 -9.78
N ASP A 22 1.14 -5.71 -10.02
CA ASP A 22 1.22 -6.32 -11.35
C ASP A 22 -0.21 -6.54 -11.88
N MET A 23 -0.52 -5.86 -12.98
CA MET A 23 -1.82 -5.94 -13.65
C MET A 23 -1.88 -7.04 -14.73
N THR A 24 -0.91 -7.95 -14.77
CA THR A 24 -0.92 -9.11 -15.67
C THR A 24 -2.19 -9.93 -15.49
N GLY A 25 -2.84 -10.28 -16.60
CA GLY A 25 -4.11 -11.02 -16.61
C GLY A 25 -5.36 -10.15 -16.46
N GLN A 26 -5.22 -8.85 -16.13
CA GLN A 26 -6.33 -7.91 -16.13
C GLN A 26 -6.64 -7.47 -17.57
N THR A 27 -7.81 -7.88 -18.09
CA THR A 27 -8.21 -7.64 -19.49
C THR A 27 -8.64 -6.21 -19.76
N THR A 28 -9.13 -5.50 -18.74
CA THR A 28 -9.53 -4.09 -18.82
C THR A 28 -8.86 -3.32 -17.70
N LYS A 29 -7.92 -2.43 -18.05
CA LYS A 29 -7.33 -1.45 -17.12
C LYS A 29 -8.11 -0.14 -17.24
N SER A 30 -8.51 0.46 -16.13
CA SER A 30 -9.32 1.68 -16.13
C SER A 30 -8.58 2.85 -16.79
N ALA A 31 -9.29 3.64 -17.57
CA ALA A 31 -8.76 4.87 -18.16
C ALA A 31 -8.49 5.96 -17.11
N LEU A 32 -9.07 5.82 -15.92
CA LEU A 32 -8.80 6.68 -14.76
C LEU A 32 -7.50 6.29 -14.04
N GLY A 33 -6.86 5.19 -14.46
CA GLY A 33 -5.59 4.71 -13.93
C GLY A 33 -5.76 3.67 -12.82
N ILE A 34 -4.63 3.35 -12.18
CA ILE A 34 -4.55 2.39 -11.07
C ILE A 34 -4.19 3.17 -9.82
N HIS A 35 -4.87 2.91 -8.72
CA HIS A 35 -4.62 3.58 -7.44
C HIS A 35 -4.30 2.57 -6.35
N VAL A 36 -3.65 3.06 -5.28
CA VAL A 36 -3.53 2.34 -4.01
C VAL A 36 -4.18 3.20 -2.92
N MET A 37 -5.05 2.61 -2.11
CA MET A 37 -5.63 3.30 -0.94
C MET A 37 -5.28 2.54 0.33
N GLY A 38 -5.34 3.22 1.48
CA GLY A 38 -5.02 2.61 2.77
C GLY A 38 -5.05 3.59 3.93
N ASP A 39 -4.68 3.10 5.11
CA ASP A 39 -4.58 3.87 6.36
C ASP A 39 -3.26 4.68 6.49
N PHE A 40 -2.46 4.70 5.43
CA PHE A 40 -1.25 5.53 5.34
C PHE A 40 -1.53 6.94 4.79
N GLN A 41 -2.67 7.16 4.11
CA GLN A 41 -2.88 8.33 3.25
C GLN A 41 -2.88 9.63 4.05
N ALA A 42 -3.57 9.69 5.18
CA ALA A 42 -3.64 10.87 6.02
C ALA A 42 -2.28 11.23 6.61
N ALA A 43 -1.56 10.24 7.13
CA ALA A 43 -0.21 10.42 7.66
C ALA A 43 0.78 10.88 6.58
N ALA A 44 0.59 10.44 5.34
CA ALA A 44 1.43 10.77 4.19
C ALA A 44 1.01 12.06 3.45
N GLY A 45 -0.09 12.71 3.84
CA GLY A 45 -0.55 13.96 3.23
C GLY A 45 -1.37 13.80 1.93
N PHE A 46 -1.98 12.64 1.70
CA PHE A 46 -2.80 12.33 0.52
C PHE A 46 -4.32 12.39 0.78
N GLY A 47 -4.75 13.15 1.79
CA GLY A 47 -6.17 13.29 2.14
C GLY A 47 -6.62 12.32 3.24
N ALA A 48 -7.91 12.02 3.32
CA ALA A 48 -8.42 11.06 4.30
C ALA A 48 -7.98 9.63 3.94
N ASP A 49 -7.80 8.79 4.96
CA ASP A 49 -7.57 7.36 4.75
C ASP A 49 -8.70 6.72 3.98
N TRP A 50 -8.38 5.67 3.23
CA TRP A 50 -9.32 4.93 2.38
C TRP A 50 -10.00 5.79 1.30
N THR A 51 -9.34 6.86 0.85
CA THR A 51 -9.83 7.67 -0.29
C THR A 51 -9.34 7.05 -1.61
N PRO A 52 -10.22 6.57 -2.50
CA PRO A 52 -9.82 5.71 -3.61
C PRO A 52 -9.06 6.43 -4.74
N ASN A 53 -9.18 7.75 -4.86
CA ASN A 53 -8.74 8.52 -6.03
C ASN A 53 -7.59 9.51 -5.76
N THR A 54 -6.88 9.41 -4.63
CA THR A 54 -5.84 10.39 -4.27
C THR A 54 -4.40 9.92 -4.52
N CYS A 55 -4.18 8.61 -4.64
CA CYS A 55 -2.85 8.01 -4.77
C CYS A 55 -2.73 7.25 -6.11
N LEU A 56 -2.73 8.01 -7.21
CA LEU A 56 -2.54 7.49 -8.56
C LEU A 56 -1.15 6.86 -8.71
N MET A 57 -1.11 5.62 -9.19
CA MET A 57 0.13 4.88 -9.42
C MET A 57 0.69 5.17 -10.81
N MET A 58 2.02 5.26 -10.89
CA MET A 58 2.75 5.45 -12.14
C MET A 58 2.98 4.10 -12.82
N GLN A 59 2.63 4.00 -14.11
CA GLN A 59 2.96 2.83 -14.91
C GLN A 59 4.47 2.75 -15.15
N ASP A 60 5.05 1.56 -15.01
CA ASP A 60 6.46 1.33 -15.33
C ASP A 60 6.71 1.48 -16.84
N ALA A 61 7.86 2.07 -17.18
CA ALA A 61 8.20 2.41 -18.56
C ALA A 61 8.68 1.21 -19.38
N VAL A 62 9.14 0.14 -18.74
CA VAL A 62 9.66 -1.07 -19.38
C VAL A 62 8.62 -2.18 -19.33
N ASP A 63 8.08 -2.47 -18.14
CA ASP A 63 7.00 -3.44 -17.99
C ASP A 63 5.66 -2.73 -17.74
N THR A 64 4.90 -2.55 -18.81
CA THR A 64 3.62 -1.83 -18.78
C THR A 64 2.51 -2.55 -18.00
N ASN A 65 2.79 -3.73 -17.41
CA ASN A 65 1.90 -4.36 -16.45
C ASN A 65 2.15 -3.90 -15.01
N LEU A 66 3.33 -3.36 -14.71
CA LEU A 66 3.66 -2.90 -13.36
C LEU A 66 3.24 -1.44 -13.15
N TYR A 67 2.64 -1.17 -12.01
CA TYR A 67 2.31 0.17 -11.54
C TYR A 67 2.89 0.37 -10.15
N HIS A 68 3.47 1.53 -9.89
CA HIS A 68 4.15 1.84 -8.63
C HIS A 68 3.72 3.18 -8.03
N PHE A 69 3.68 3.24 -6.70
CA PHE A 69 3.45 4.46 -5.93
C PHE A 69 4.41 4.51 -4.76
N THR A 70 5.13 5.62 -4.61
CA THR A 70 6.15 5.77 -3.56
C THR A 70 5.77 6.87 -2.59
N VAL A 71 5.85 6.57 -1.31
CA VAL A 71 5.39 7.45 -0.23
C VAL A 71 6.31 7.35 0.99
N ASP A 72 6.37 8.44 1.74
CA ASP A 72 7.07 8.51 3.03
C ASP A 72 6.03 8.30 4.14
N VAL A 73 6.21 7.25 4.96
CA VAL A 73 5.29 6.87 6.05
C VAL A 73 6.05 6.68 7.37
N PRO A 74 5.45 6.98 8.53
CA PRO A 74 6.04 6.63 9.82
C PRO A 74 6.44 5.15 9.93
N ALA A 75 7.63 4.87 10.45
CA ALA A 75 8.04 3.50 10.72
C ALA A 75 7.47 2.95 12.05
N PHE A 76 7.69 1.66 12.27
CA PHE A 76 7.23 0.83 13.39
C PHE A 76 5.70 0.74 13.53
N LEU A 77 5.00 0.78 12.40
CA LEU A 77 3.55 0.68 12.32
C LEU A 77 3.13 -0.37 11.30
N LYS A 78 1.96 -0.95 11.56
CA LYS A 78 1.21 -1.72 10.57
C LYS A 78 0.42 -0.75 9.71
N TYR A 79 0.48 -0.92 8.40
CA TYR A 79 -0.42 -0.27 7.45
C TYR A 79 -1.24 -1.31 6.70
N GLU A 80 -2.46 -0.94 6.37
CA GLU A 80 -3.41 -1.70 5.58
C GLU A 80 -3.69 -0.98 4.27
N TYR A 81 -3.86 -1.75 3.19
CA TYR A 81 -4.02 -1.18 1.86
C TYR A 81 -4.75 -2.12 0.91
N LYS A 82 -5.24 -1.54 -0.19
CA LYS A 82 -5.78 -2.27 -1.35
C LYS A 82 -5.43 -1.54 -2.65
N TYR A 83 -5.29 -2.30 -3.73
CA TYR A 83 -5.19 -1.75 -5.08
C TYR A 83 -6.56 -1.56 -5.73
N ILE A 84 -6.68 -0.55 -6.58
CA ILE A 84 -7.91 -0.17 -7.28
C ILE A 84 -7.62 -0.05 -8.77
N ASN A 85 -8.41 -0.75 -9.59
CA ASN A 85 -8.36 -0.63 -11.04
C ASN A 85 -9.36 0.44 -11.53
N GLY A 86 -9.08 1.69 -11.18
CA GLY A 86 -9.96 2.84 -11.37
C GLY A 86 -9.82 3.81 -10.20
N ASP A 87 -10.86 4.60 -9.91
CA ASP A 87 -10.83 5.65 -8.90
C ASP A 87 -12.01 5.55 -7.89
N GLN A 88 -12.79 4.48 -7.96
CA GLN A 88 -13.92 4.20 -7.08
C GLN A 88 -13.67 3.00 -6.16
N SER A 89 -14.25 3.03 -4.96
CA SER A 89 -14.08 1.97 -3.96
C SER A 89 -14.64 0.60 -4.39
N TYR A 90 -15.60 0.55 -5.32
CA TYR A 90 -16.13 -0.71 -5.84
C TYR A 90 -15.24 -1.34 -6.93
N GLU A 91 -14.19 -0.65 -7.39
CA GLU A 91 -13.21 -1.13 -8.38
C GLU A 91 -11.97 -1.77 -7.71
N VAL A 92 -12.07 -1.96 -6.40
CA VAL A 92 -11.02 -2.53 -5.56
C VAL A 92 -10.78 -4.00 -5.88
N GLU A 93 -9.54 -4.44 -5.72
CA GLU A 93 -9.20 -5.85 -5.84
C GLU A 93 -9.94 -6.74 -4.83
N VAL A 94 -10.16 -8.00 -5.22
CA VAL A 94 -10.60 -9.06 -4.32
C VAL A 94 -9.35 -9.79 -3.83
N ILE A 95 -9.02 -9.63 -2.56
CA ILE A 95 -7.79 -10.18 -1.97
C ILE A 95 -8.06 -11.61 -1.53
N PRO A 96 -7.23 -12.61 -1.90
CA PRO A 96 -7.43 -13.97 -1.42
C PRO A 96 -7.22 -14.05 0.11
N LEU A 97 -7.98 -14.94 0.76
CA LEU A 97 -8.04 -15.06 2.22
C LEU A 97 -6.67 -15.12 2.89
N GLU A 98 -5.71 -15.79 2.27
CA GLU A 98 -4.39 -16.00 2.85
C GLU A 98 -3.52 -14.72 2.88
N SER A 99 -3.83 -13.73 2.04
CA SER A 99 -3.18 -12.42 1.98
C SER A 99 -3.90 -11.33 2.80
N GLN A 100 -5.05 -11.65 3.39
CA GLN A 100 -5.81 -10.71 4.20
C GLN A 100 -5.21 -10.58 5.61
N VAL A 101 -5.49 -9.45 6.26
CA VAL A 101 -5.35 -9.29 7.72
C VAL A 101 -6.07 -10.45 8.42
N GLY A 102 -7.31 -10.76 8.01
CA GLY A 102 -7.95 -12.05 8.23
C GLY A 102 -8.62 -12.22 9.59
N TYR A 103 -8.77 -11.16 10.39
CA TYR A 103 -9.58 -11.14 11.62
C TYR A 103 -10.60 -10.00 11.56
N ASN A 104 -11.68 -10.07 12.36
CA ASN A 104 -12.74 -9.06 12.38
C ASN A 104 -13.36 -8.73 11.02
N PHE A 105 -13.38 -9.69 10.09
CA PHE A 105 -13.85 -9.50 8.70
C PHE A 105 -13.03 -8.48 7.90
N ASP A 106 -11.79 -8.24 8.30
CA ASP A 106 -10.86 -7.38 7.60
C ASP A 106 -10.17 -8.12 6.44
N ASP A 107 -10.54 -7.73 5.23
CA ASP A 107 -10.06 -8.28 3.97
C ASP A 107 -8.96 -7.44 3.32
N ASN A 108 -8.33 -6.51 4.05
CA ASN A 108 -7.22 -5.68 3.56
C ASN A 108 -5.92 -6.47 3.43
N ARG A 109 -5.03 -6.03 2.52
CA ARG A 109 -3.61 -6.40 2.60
C ARG A 109 -2.97 -5.61 3.73
N TRP A 110 -1.85 -6.09 4.25
CA TRP A 110 -1.10 -5.38 5.27
C TRP A 110 0.40 -5.45 5.07
N ILE A 111 1.09 -4.47 5.63
CA ILE A 111 2.55 -4.40 5.75
C ILE A 111 2.90 -3.91 7.14
N PHE A 112 4.08 -4.30 7.63
CA PHE A 112 4.67 -3.70 8.81
C PHE A 112 5.97 -3.03 8.41
N ILE A 113 6.12 -1.74 8.73
CA ILE A 113 7.34 -0.99 8.43
C ILE A 113 8.23 -1.07 9.66
N ASP A 114 9.33 -1.82 9.61
CA ASP A 114 10.14 -2.17 10.78
C ASP A 114 11.48 -1.40 10.86
N SER A 115 11.69 -0.38 10.03
CA SER A 115 12.99 0.28 9.90
C SER A 115 12.91 1.78 9.68
N LEU A 116 13.86 2.52 10.27
CA LEU A 116 14.13 3.95 10.04
C LEU A 116 15.25 4.18 9.01
N SER A 117 15.75 3.12 8.37
CA SER A 117 16.85 3.23 7.41
C SER A 117 16.48 4.13 6.22
N ALA A 118 17.42 4.92 5.74
CA ALA A 118 17.19 5.93 4.70
C ALA A 118 17.01 5.37 3.27
N ASP A 119 17.04 4.04 3.10
CA ASP A 119 16.71 3.37 1.84
C ASP A 119 15.19 3.28 1.62
N THR A 120 14.79 2.71 0.48
CA THR A 120 13.38 2.53 0.12
C THR A 120 12.96 1.08 0.31
N THR A 121 11.96 0.84 1.15
CA THR A 121 11.30 -0.47 1.24
C THR A 121 10.45 -0.67 0.00
N LYS A 122 10.87 -1.57 -0.89
CA LYS A 122 10.08 -1.96 -2.07
C LYS A 122 9.22 -3.15 -1.71
N LEU A 123 7.90 -3.00 -1.79
CA LEU A 123 6.99 -4.12 -1.58
C LEU A 123 7.05 -5.07 -2.79
N PRO A 124 6.77 -6.38 -2.58
CA PRO A 124 6.65 -7.31 -3.70
C PRO A 124 5.60 -6.86 -4.71
N SER A 125 5.87 -7.06 -6.00
CA SER A 125 4.93 -6.79 -7.09
C SER A 125 3.84 -7.87 -7.14
N LEU A 126 2.85 -7.77 -6.25
CA LEU A 126 1.74 -8.73 -6.20
C LEU A 126 0.86 -8.59 -7.44
N VAL A 127 0.43 -9.72 -8.02
CA VAL A 127 -0.57 -9.70 -9.09
C VAL A 127 -1.90 -9.23 -8.50
N PHE A 128 -2.60 -8.33 -9.21
CA PHE A 128 -3.88 -7.76 -8.77
C PHE A 128 -4.89 -8.86 -8.43
N GLY A 129 -5.39 -8.87 -7.19
CA GLY A 129 -6.30 -9.91 -6.68
C GLY A 129 -5.65 -11.29 -6.44
N ALA A 130 -4.32 -11.40 -6.42
CA ALA A 130 -3.60 -12.64 -6.14
C ALA A 130 -2.80 -12.59 -4.83
N ASN A 131 -2.23 -13.75 -4.46
CA ASN A 131 -1.46 -13.96 -3.24
C ASN A 131 0.04 -13.63 -3.38
N ALA A 132 0.59 -13.62 -4.59
CA ALA A 132 2.03 -13.56 -4.81
C ALA A 132 2.38 -12.85 -6.13
N PRO A 133 3.66 -12.48 -6.32
CA PRO A 133 4.14 -12.05 -7.63
C PRO A 133 3.99 -13.13 -8.70
N LEU A 134 3.99 -12.72 -9.96
CA LEU A 134 3.79 -13.61 -11.09
C LEU A 134 4.74 -14.81 -11.06
N GLY A 135 4.19 -16.02 -11.14
CA GLY A 135 4.96 -17.27 -11.13
C GLY A 135 5.52 -17.70 -9.77
N LEU A 136 5.23 -16.97 -8.70
CA LEU A 136 5.63 -17.31 -7.34
C LEU A 136 4.44 -17.79 -6.51
N ASN A 137 4.74 -18.44 -5.38
CA ASN A 137 3.76 -18.84 -4.38
C ASN A 137 3.98 -18.05 -3.09
N MET A 138 2.88 -17.72 -2.40
CA MET A 138 2.94 -17.11 -1.08
C MET A 138 3.28 -18.17 -0.04
N ILE A 139 4.12 -17.81 0.93
CA ILE A 139 4.37 -18.61 2.13
C ILE A 139 3.95 -17.78 3.34
N ARG A 140 3.00 -18.30 4.12
CA ARG A 140 2.59 -17.71 5.40
C ARG A 140 2.93 -18.69 6.52
N PHE A 141 3.75 -18.24 7.47
CA PHE A 141 4.06 -19.02 8.65
C PHE A 141 2.96 -18.84 9.68
N TRP A 142 2.37 -19.94 10.12
CA TRP A 142 1.49 -19.96 11.29
C TRP A 142 2.36 -20.12 12.53
N LEU A 143 2.34 -19.13 13.41
CA LEU A 143 2.91 -19.24 14.74
C LEU A 143 1.77 -19.62 15.68
N THR A 144 1.94 -20.74 16.38
CA THR A 144 1.05 -21.24 17.44
C THR A 144 1.59 -20.88 18.80
#